data_AF-A0A941W1R8-F1
#
_entry.id   AF-A0A941W1R8-F1
#
_cell.length_a   1.000
_cell.length_b   1.000
_cell.length_c   1.000
_cell.angle_alpha   90.00
_cell.angle_beta   90.00
_cell.angle_gamma   90.00
#
_symmetry.space_group_name_H-M   'P 1'
#
loop_
_entity.id
_entity.type
_entity.pdbx_description
1 polymer ?
#
loop_
_entity_poly.entity_id
_entity_poly.type
_entity_poly.pdbx_seq_one_letter_code
_entity_poly.pdbx_strand_id
1 'polypeptide(L)'
;MKILDEKFKQNITGYIFQCALATLTVFIVLMMLDVVENAVIIAALGSSTFIVFTMPEAQVSKPRIMIGGYIAGAVAGCLCHYLSLWSLMEWTSFFHESPHIVFGAMSVGLSIFLMVITDTEHPPAAGLALGLILNEWSVLTIVVVFVGIISLSVIKFILKPVLKNLL
;
A
#
# COMPACT_ATOMS: atom_id res chain seq x y z
N MET A 1 -0.01 15.10 -28.47
CA MET A 1 -0.30 14.46 -27.17
C MET A 1 -1.81 14.25 -27.10
N LYS A 2 -2.31 13.01 -26.99
CA LYS A 2 -3.75 12.77 -26.80
C LYS A 2 -4.06 13.04 -25.31
N ILE A 3 -4.99 13.95 -25.04
CA ILE A 3 -5.38 14.36 -23.67
C ILE A 3 -6.36 13.36 -23.05
N LEU A 4 -7.11 12.62 -23.88
CA LEU A 4 -8.11 11.64 -23.47
C LEU A 4 -7.79 10.27 -24.05
N ASP A 5 -8.04 9.24 -23.24
CA ASP A 5 -7.92 7.84 -23.66
C ASP A 5 -8.99 7.49 -24.71
N GLU A 6 -8.59 6.81 -25.78
CA GLU A 6 -9.50 6.35 -26.84
C GLU A 6 -10.41 5.23 -26.37
N LYS A 7 -9.95 4.43 -25.38
CA LYS A 7 -10.75 3.36 -24.75
C LYS A 7 -11.90 3.92 -23.92
N PHE A 8 -11.79 5.16 -23.45
CA PHE A 8 -12.83 5.80 -22.63
C PHE A 8 -14.17 5.86 -23.36
N LYS A 9 -14.19 6.35 -24.62
CA LYS A 9 -15.42 6.47 -25.41
C LYS A 9 -16.10 5.13 -25.68
N GLN A 10 -15.34 4.04 -25.73
CA GLN A 10 -15.85 2.71 -26.02
C GLN A 10 -16.34 1.97 -24.76
N ASN A 11 -15.84 2.34 -23.57
CA ASN A 11 -16.11 1.61 -22.31
C ASN A 11 -16.46 2.52 -21.12
N ILE A 12 -17.16 3.64 -21.35
CA ILE A 12 -17.52 4.63 -20.30
C ILE A 12 -18.12 3.97 -19.05
N THR A 13 -19.01 3.00 -19.22
CA THR A 13 -19.66 2.29 -18.10
C THR A 13 -18.67 1.54 -17.21
N GLY A 14 -17.64 0.92 -17.81
CA GLY A 14 -16.57 0.25 -17.06
C GLY A 14 -15.73 1.23 -16.26
N TYR A 15 -15.34 2.36 -16.86
CA TYR A 15 -14.59 3.42 -16.16
C TYR A 15 -15.39 3.97 -14.97
N ILE A 16 -16.67 4.33 -15.17
CA ILE A 16 -17.51 4.86 -14.09
C ILE A 16 -17.69 3.82 -12.98
N PHE A 17 -17.99 2.57 -13.32
CA PHE A 17 -18.20 1.51 -12.33
C PHE A 17 -16.93 1.19 -11.52
N GLN A 18 -15.78 1.03 -12.18
CA GLN A 18 -14.50 0.74 -11.53
C GLN A 18 -14.04 1.90 -10.65
N CYS A 19 -14.20 3.15 -11.10
CA CYS A 19 -13.90 4.33 -10.30
C CYS A 19 -14.85 4.47 -9.09
N ALA A 20 -16.16 4.22 -9.27
CA ALA A 20 -17.12 4.26 -8.16
C ALA A 20 -16.78 3.22 -7.08
N LEU A 21 -16.37 2.02 -7.51
CA LEU A 21 -15.98 0.96 -6.59
C LEU A 21 -14.65 1.26 -5.87
N ALA A 22 -13.69 1.87 -6.57
CA ALA A 22 -12.46 2.36 -5.97
C ALA A 22 -12.76 3.42 -4.89
N THR A 23 -13.61 4.41 -5.22
CA THR A 23 -14.05 5.43 -4.27
C THR A 23 -14.72 4.83 -3.04
N LEU A 24 -15.65 3.90 -3.23
CA LEU A 24 -16.34 3.22 -2.12
C LEU A 24 -15.34 2.46 -1.24
N THR A 25 -14.36 1.80 -1.84
CA THR A 25 -13.33 1.06 -1.10
C THR A 25 -12.45 1.99 -0.27
N VAL A 26 -11.95 3.08 -0.87
CA VAL A 26 -11.16 4.09 -0.15
C VAL A 26 -11.98 4.76 0.95
N PHE A 27 -13.26 5.04 0.69
CA PHE A 27 -14.17 5.60 1.69
C PHE A 27 -14.31 4.70 2.92
N ILE A 28 -14.48 3.39 2.73
CA ILE A 28 -14.51 2.42 3.84
C ILE A 28 -13.19 2.43 4.62
N VAL A 29 -12.05 2.47 3.94
CA VAL A 29 -10.72 2.55 4.59
C VAL A 29 -10.61 3.82 5.43
N LEU A 30 -11.04 4.97 4.90
CA LEU A 30 -11.04 6.26 5.60
C LEU A 30 -11.98 6.31 6.81
N MET A 31 -13.04 5.50 6.83
CA MET A 31 -13.92 5.39 8.01
C MET A 31 -13.30 4.55 9.13
N MET A 32 -12.36 3.66 8.81
CA MET A 32 -11.75 2.73 9.77
C MET A 32 -10.43 3.25 10.35
N LEU A 33 -9.69 4.07 9.60
CA LEU A 33 -8.41 4.65 9.99
C LEU A 33 -8.53 6.15 10.23
N ASP A 34 -7.93 6.64 11.32
CA ASP A 34 -7.80 8.08 11.53
C ASP A 34 -6.93 8.70 10.43
N VAL A 35 -7.51 9.65 9.70
CA VAL A 35 -6.90 10.28 8.52
C VAL A 35 -5.67 11.10 8.88
N VAL A 36 -5.65 11.69 10.08
CA VAL A 36 -4.55 12.54 10.54
C VAL A 36 -3.35 11.67 10.92
N GLU A 37 -3.61 10.56 11.61
CA GLU A 37 -2.55 9.70 12.13
C GLU A 37 -2.03 8.69 11.10
N ASN A 38 -2.80 8.30 10.08
CA ASN A 38 -2.46 7.17 9.20
C ASN A 38 -2.36 7.55 7.71
N ALA A 39 -2.16 8.82 7.38
CA ALA A 39 -2.20 9.33 6.00
C ALA A 39 -1.35 8.53 5.00
N VAL A 40 -0.12 8.15 5.37
CA VAL A 40 0.79 7.38 4.48
C VAL A 40 0.28 5.96 4.23
N ILE A 41 -0.28 5.33 5.26
CA ILE A 41 -0.85 3.97 5.19
C ILE A 41 -2.13 3.98 4.36
N ILE A 42 -2.98 4.98 4.56
CA ILE A 42 -4.18 5.21 3.78
C ILE A 42 -3.82 5.45 2.31
N ALA A 43 -2.78 6.24 2.02
CA ALA A 43 -2.29 6.46 0.67
C ALA A 43 -1.79 5.16 0.01
N ALA A 44 -1.11 4.28 0.77
CA ALA A 44 -0.72 2.96 0.29
C ALA A 44 -1.95 2.09 -0.08
N LEU A 45 -2.95 2.00 0.81
CA LEU A 45 -4.19 1.27 0.52
C LEU A 45 -4.97 1.88 -0.66
N GLY A 46 -4.99 3.20 -0.78
CA GLY A 46 -5.57 3.91 -1.93
C GLY A 46 -4.86 3.58 -3.24
N SER A 47 -3.53 3.52 -3.23
CA SER A 47 -2.73 3.11 -4.40
C SER A 47 -2.96 1.64 -4.76
N SER A 48 -3.06 0.74 -3.78
CA SER A 48 -3.45 -0.66 -4.02
C SER A 48 -4.85 -0.76 -4.63
N THR A 49 -5.80 0.04 -4.13
CA THR A 49 -7.17 0.13 -4.66
C THR A 49 -7.16 0.59 -6.11
N PHE A 50 -6.38 1.62 -6.43
CA PHE A 50 -6.17 2.09 -7.80
C PHE A 50 -5.64 0.97 -8.69
N ILE A 51 -4.58 0.26 -8.28
CA ILE A 51 -3.98 -0.82 -9.06
C ILE A 51 -4.98 -1.95 -9.32
N VAL A 52 -5.76 -2.35 -8.30
CA VAL A 52 -6.76 -3.42 -8.41
C VAL A 52 -7.84 -3.09 -9.44
N PHE A 53 -8.36 -1.86 -9.41
CA PHE A 53 -9.50 -1.48 -10.23
C PHE A 53 -9.12 -0.92 -11.60
N THR A 54 -7.93 -0.35 -11.77
CA THR A 54 -7.49 0.18 -13.07
C THR A 54 -6.67 -0.81 -13.88
N MET A 55 -5.88 -1.67 -13.22
CA MET A 55 -4.97 -2.64 -13.85
C MET A 55 -5.21 -4.09 -13.34
N PRO A 56 -6.44 -4.64 -13.47
CA PRO A 56 -6.80 -5.95 -12.93
C PRO A 56 -6.00 -7.12 -13.52
N GLU A 57 -5.44 -6.99 -14.73
CA GLU A 57 -4.66 -8.04 -15.39
C GLU A 57 -3.15 -7.93 -15.15
N ALA A 58 -2.68 -6.81 -14.59
CA ALA A 58 -1.27 -6.63 -14.33
C ALA A 58 -0.73 -7.61 -13.26
N GLN A 59 0.54 -7.98 -13.39
CA GLN A 59 1.21 -8.86 -12.42
C GLN A 59 1.12 -8.28 -11.00
N VAL A 60 1.37 -6.97 -10.86
CA VAL A 60 1.36 -6.24 -9.59
C VAL A 60 0.03 -6.25 -8.84
N SER A 61 -1.08 -6.61 -9.52
CA SER A 61 -2.41 -6.72 -8.90
C SER A 61 -2.77 -8.16 -8.55
N LYS A 62 -1.91 -9.15 -8.81
CA LYS A 62 -2.16 -10.55 -8.39
C LYS A 62 -2.26 -10.63 -6.86
N PRO A 63 -3.24 -11.37 -6.30
CA PRO A 63 -3.42 -11.50 -4.85
C PRO A 63 -2.15 -11.93 -4.10
N ARG A 64 -1.38 -12.87 -4.66
CA ARG A 64 -0.09 -13.31 -4.09
C ARG A 64 0.90 -12.15 -3.96
N ILE A 65 1.03 -11.32 -5.01
CA ILE A 65 1.96 -10.19 -5.03
C ILE A 65 1.49 -9.09 -4.08
N MET A 66 0.19 -8.78 -4.08
CA MET A 66 -0.39 -7.80 -3.16
C MET A 66 -0.19 -8.18 -1.69
N ILE A 67 -0.67 -9.36 -1.29
CA ILE A 67 -0.60 -9.82 0.10
C ILE A 67 0.86 -10.03 0.51
N GLY A 68 1.66 -10.68 -0.35
CA GLY A 68 3.08 -10.91 -0.10
C GLY A 68 3.88 -9.61 0.05
N GLY A 69 3.59 -8.60 -0.79
CA GLY A 69 4.20 -7.28 -0.68
C GLY A 69 3.86 -6.61 0.64
N TYR A 70 2.58 -6.61 1.06
CA TYR A 70 2.18 -6.07 2.37
C TYR A 70 2.82 -6.82 3.55
N ILE A 71 3.01 -8.13 3.46
CA ILE A 71 3.78 -8.89 4.46
C ILE A 71 5.24 -8.41 4.50
N ALA A 72 5.91 -8.32 3.34
CA ALA A 72 7.29 -7.85 3.27
C ALA A 72 7.45 -6.42 3.79
N GLY A 73 6.54 -5.52 3.43
CA GLY A 73 6.53 -4.13 3.89
C GLY A 73 6.25 -4.00 5.38
N ALA A 74 5.31 -4.77 5.92
CA ALA A 74 5.04 -4.79 7.35
C ALA A 74 6.23 -5.34 8.15
N VAL A 75 6.87 -6.42 7.68
CA VAL A 75 8.07 -6.99 8.31
C VAL A 75 9.20 -5.98 8.31
N ALA A 76 9.51 -5.37 7.16
CA ALA A 76 10.56 -4.35 7.06
C ALA A 76 10.28 -3.14 7.97
N GLY A 77 9.06 -2.61 7.93
CA GLY A 77 8.64 -1.48 8.77
C GLY A 77 8.72 -1.78 10.26
N CYS A 78 8.19 -2.93 10.71
CA CYS A 78 8.25 -3.33 12.11
C CYS A 78 9.69 -3.54 12.59
N LEU A 79 10.53 -4.22 11.79
CA LEU A 79 11.93 -4.43 12.12
C LEU A 79 12.67 -3.10 12.28
N CYS A 80 12.52 -2.19 11.31
CA CYS A 80 13.14 -0.87 11.36
C CYS A 80 12.59 0.00 12.52
N HIS A 81 11.31 -0.15 12.88
CA HIS A 81 10.70 0.54 14.02
C HIS A 81 11.28 0.05 15.35
N TYR A 82 11.41 -1.26 15.56
CA TYR A 82 12.03 -1.79 16.78
C TYR A 82 13.52 -1.46 16.86
N LEU A 83 14.22 -1.46 15.72
CA LEU A 83 15.62 -1.03 15.64
C LEU A 83 15.77 0.47 15.96
N SER A 84 14.83 1.31 15.52
CA SER A 84 14.88 2.74 15.84
C SER A 84 14.70 2.98 17.33
N LEU A 85 13.80 2.25 17.99
CA LEU A 85 13.58 2.33 19.43
C LEU A 85 14.81 1.89 20.24
N TRP A 86 15.49 0.82 19.80
CA TRP A 86 16.71 0.31 20.45
C TRP A 86 17.90 1.24 20.25
N SER A 87 18.10 1.75 19.02
CA SER A 87 19.20 2.65 18.67
C SER A 87 19.10 4.01 19.34
N LEU A 88 17.88 4.49 19.62
CA LEU A 88 17.66 5.78 20.31
C LEU A 88 18.19 5.76 21.76
N MET A 89 18.38 4.56 22.32
CA MET A 89 18.86 4.38 23.70
C MET A 89 20.40 4.41 23.82
N GLU A 90 21.16 4.20 22.73
CA GLU A 90 22.62 4.08 22.78
C GLU A 90 23.41 5.07 21.88
N TRP A 91 22.80 5.68 20.86
CA TRP A 91 23.53 6.41 19.80
C TRP A 91 23.17 7.90 19.62
N THR A 92 22.78 8.59 20.69
CA THR A 92 22.31 9.99 20.66
C THR A 92 23.37 11.05 20.30
N SER A 93 24.61 10.66 19.99
CA SER A 93 25.72 11.60 19.74
C SER A 93 26.08 11.83 18.26
N PHE A 94 25.66 10.97 17.31
CA PHE A 94 26.08 11.09 15.91
C PHE A 94 24.97 11.57 14.93
N PHE A 95 23.70 11.37 15.26
CA PHE A 95 22.58 11.74 14.40
C PHE A 95 21.66 12.74 15.10
N HIS A 96 22.06 14.01 15.11
CA HIS A 96 21.24 15.12 15.64
C HIS A 96 20.02 15.42 14.72
N GLU A 97 20.03 14.88 13.50
CA GLU A 97 18.99 15.05 12.49
C GLU A 97 17.99 13.88 12.55
N SER A 98 16.79 14.16 13.03
CA SER A 98 15.56 13.32 13.02
C SER A 98 15.73 11.83 12.61
N PRO A 99 15.85 10.88 13.58
CA PRO A 99 16.13 9.46 13.31
C PRO A 99 15.11 8.78 12.39
N HIS A 100 13.87 9.28 12.34
CA HIS A 100 12.81 8.80 11.45
C HIS A 100 13.19 8.80 9.97
N ILE A 101 14.06 9.71 9.52
CA ILE A 101 14.47 9.78 8.11
C ILE A 101 15.35 8.58 7.74
N VAL A 102 16.35 8.27 8.58
CA VAL A 102 17.29 7.16 8.35
C VAL A 102 16.55 5.83 8.42
N PHE A 103 15.76 5.61 9.47
CA PHE A 103 15.00 4.37 9.62
C PHE A 103 13.86 4.25 8.60
N GLY A 104 13.29 5.37 8.15
CA GLY A 104 12.29 5.40 7.07
C GLY A 104 12.90 4.97 5.74
N ALA A 105 14.06 5.53 5.37
CA ALA A 105 14.79 5.13 4.17
C ALA A 105 15.23 3.66 4.23
N MET A 106 15.72 3.20 5.39
CA MET A 106 16.10 1.80 5.61
C MET A 106 14.90 0.87 5.50
N SER A 107 13.75 1.24 6.06
CA SER A 107 12.50 0.48 5.99
C SER A 107 12.02 0.32 4.55
N VAL A 108 12.00 1.40 3.77
CA VAL A 108 11.62 1.36 2.35
C VAL A 108 12.59 0.50 1.54
N GLY A 109 13.91 0.70 1.72
CA GLY A 109 14.93 -0.07 1.02
C GLY A 109 14.86 -1.57 1.34
N LEU A 110 14.68 -1.90 2.62
CA LEU A 110 14.53 -3.29 3.07
C LEU A 110 13.23 -3.92 2.54
N SER A 111 12.13 -3.17 2.52
CA SER A 111 10.86 -3.61 1.94
C SER A 111 11.01 -3.96 0.46
N ILE A 112 11.65 -3.08 -0.31
CA ILE A 112 11.94 -3.32 -1.74
C ILE A 112 12.81 -4.56 -1.91
N PHE A 113 13.89 -4.66 -1.14
CA PHE A 113 14.81 -5.81 -1.19
C PHE A 113 14.09 -7.13 -0.91
N LEU A 114 13.26 -7.18 0.15
CA LEU A 114 12.47 -8.36 0.48
C LEU A 114 11.50 -8.71 -0.65
N MET A 115 10.75 -7.73 -1.17
CA MET A 115 9.79 -7.95 -2.26
C MET A 115 10.45 -8.49 -3.54
N VAL A 116 11.64 -8.00 -3.89
CA VAL A 116 12.41 -8.48 -5.05
C VAL A 116 12.87 -9.92 -4.85
N ILE A 117 13.33 -10.29 -3.65
CA ILE A 117 13.75 -11.67 -3.35
C ILE A 117 12.56 -12.63 -3.35
N THR A 118 11.40 -12.19 -2.85
CA THR A 118 10.21 -13.05 -2.72
C THR A 118 9.31 -13.07 -3.96
N ASP A 119 9.65 -12.32 -5.02
CA ASP A 119 8.82 -12.16 -6.23
C ASP A 119 7.41 -11.63 -5.88
N THR A 120 7.37 -10.63 -4.99
CA THR A 120 6.13 -10.00 -4.49
C THR A 120 6.20 -8.48 -4.58
N GLU A 121 6.59 -7.99 -5.75
CA GLU A 121 6.77 -6.57 -6.06
C GLU A 121 5.43 -5.83 -6.10
N HIS A 122 4.96 -5.38 -4.93
CA HIS A 122 3.76 -4.56 -4.81
C HIS A 122 4.16 -3.16 -4.33
N PRO A 123 4.32 -2.17 -5.24
CA PRO A 123 4.85 -0.85 -4.90
C PRO A 123 4.17 -0.14 -3.72
N PRO A 124 2.83 -0.22 -3.52
CA PRO A 124 2.19 0.39 -2.36
C PRO A 124 2.69 -0.12 -1.00
N ALA A 125 3.21 -1.35 -0.93
CA ALA A 125 3.72 -1.91 0.32
C ALA A 125 5.03 -1.26 0.79
N ALA A 126 5.79 -0.62 -0.11
CA ALA A 126 6.90 0.24 0.29
C ALA A 126 6.39 1.49 1.05
N GLY A 127 5.24 2.04 0.63
CA GLY A 127 4.57 3.12 1.33
C GLY A 127 4.09 2.71 2.73
N LEU A 128 3.55 1.49 2.88
CA LEU A 128 3.22 0.93 4.19
C LEU A 128 4.45 0.87 5.10
N ALA A 129 5.57 0.34 4.59
CA ALA A 129 6.82 0.21 5.35
C ALA A 129 7.31 1.56 5.88
N LEU A 130 7.19 2.62 5.07
CA LEU A 130 7.47 4.00 5.50
C LEU A 130 6.45 4.49 6.53
N GLY A 131 5.16 4.24 6.30
CA GLY A 131 4.07 4.64 7.20
C GLY A 131 4.25 4.11 8.62
N LEU A 132 4.75 2.88 8.78
CA LEU A 132 5.03 2.28 10.10
C LEU A 132 6.22 2.93 10.85
N ILE A 133 7.02 3.75 10.19
CA ILE A 133 8.11 4.52 10.81
C ILE A 133 7.69 5.94 11.14
N LEU A 134 6.93 6.57 10.24
CA LEU A 134 6.53 7.97 10.36
C LEU A 134 5.36 8.18 11.31
N ASN A 135 4.52 7.16 11.49
CA ASN A 135 3.26 7.28 12.21
C ASN A 135 3.26 6.36 13.44
N GLU A 136 2.57 6.78 14.50
CA GLU A 136 2.24 5.89 15.60
C GLU A 136 1.26 4.83 15.08
N TRP A 137 1.62 3.56 15.24
CA TRP A 137 0.80 2.46 14.79
C TRP A 137 0.44 1.56 15.97
N SER A 138 -0.78 1.05 15.95
CA SER A 138 -1.25 0.05 16.89
C SER A 138 -1.42 -1.29 16.20
N VAL A 139 -1.62 -2.35 16.99
CA VAL A 139 -2.01 -3.67 16.44
C VAL A 139 -3.28 -3.56 15.59
N LEU A 140 -4.20 -2.65 15.94
CA LEU A 140 -5.42 -2.40 15.18
C LEU A 140 -5.10 -1.85 13.78
N THR A 141 -4.15 -0.92 13.65
CA THR A 141 -3.71 -0.38 12.35
C THR A 141 -3.24 -1.50 11.42
N ILE A 142 -2.38 -2.40 11.92
CA ILE A 142 -1.89 -3.55 11.14
C ILE A 142 -3.05 -4.47 10.74
N VAL A 143 -3.95 -4.80 11.68
CA VAL A 143 -5.12 -5.63 11.39
C VAL A 143 -5.99 -5.00 10.30
N VAL A 144 -6.30 -3.71 10.39
CA VAL A 144 -7.11 -3.01 9.38
C VAL A 144 -6.43 -3.03 8.02
N VAL A 145 -5.12 -2.83 7.96
CA VAL A 145 -4.35 -2.91 6.71
C VAL A 145 -4.44 -4.28 6.06
N PHE A 146 -4.24 -5.35 6.84
CA PHE A 146 -4.33 -6.72 6.31
C PHE A 146 -5.76 -7.11 5.93
N VAL A 147 -6.77 -6.71 6.71
CA VAL A 147 -8.18 -6.89 6.33
C VAL A 147 -8.49 -6.12 5.04
N GLY A 148 -7.97 -4.91 4.89
CA GLY A 148 -8.07 -4.09 3.68
C GLY A 148 -7.48 -4.77 2.45
N ILE A 149 -6.23 -5.26 2.51
CA ILE A 149 -5.59 -5.89 1.34
C ILE A 149 -6.21 -7.25 1.00
N ILE A 150 -6.65 -8.02 2.01
CA ILE A 150 -7.35 -9.29 1.81
C ILE A 150 -8.71 -9.04 1.16
N SER A 151 -9.50 -8.10 1.69
CA SER A 151 -10.79 -7.73 1.11
C SER A 151 -10.65 -7.21 -0.32
N LEU A 152 -9.67 -6.35 -0.61
CA LEU A 152 -9.33 -5.92 -1.97
C LEU A 152 -9.02 -7.11 -2.89
N SER A 153 -8.22 -8.07 -2.41
CA SER A 153 -7.87 -9.27 -3.15
C SER A 153 -9.09 -10.16 -3.45
N VAL A 154 -10.01 -10.28 -2.49
CA VAL A 154 -11.27 -11.03 -2.65
C VAL A 154 -12.21 -10.32 -3.61
N ILE A 155 -12.42 -9.00 -3.45
CA ILE A 155 -13.24 -8.18 -4.34
C ILE A 155 -12.70 -8.29 -5.77
N LYS A 156 -11.39 -8.15 -5.95
CA LYS A 156 -10.74 -8.35 -7.26
C LYS A 156 -11.07 -9.72 -7.84
N PHE A 157 -10.94 -10.79 -7.05
CA PHE A 157 -11.18 -12.14 -7.52
C PHE A 157 -12.64 -12.34 -7.97
N ILE A 158 -13.60 -11.81 -7.20
CA ILE A 158 -15.04 -11.89 -7.51
C ILE A 158 -15.38 -11.05 -8.75
N LEU A 159 -14.79 -9.85 -8.87
CA LEU A 159 -15.09 -8.94 -9.98
C LEU A 159 -14.20 -9.15 -11.20
N LYS A 160 -13.24 -10.08 -11.17
CA LYS A 160 -12.39 -10.45 -12.32
C LYS A 160 -13.15 -10.60 -13.66
N PRO A 161 -14.35 -11.22 -13.75
CA PRO A 161 -15.08 -11.30 -15.02
C PRO A 161 -15.68 -9.96 -15.51
N VAL A 162 -15.80 -8.97 -14.64
CA VAL A 162 -16.40 -7.65 -14.94
C VAL A 162 -15.33 -6.57 -15.14
N LEU A 163 -14.19 -6.68 -14.45
CA LEU A 163 -13.12 -5.70 -14.51
C LEU A 163 -12.44 -5.71 -15.88
N LYS A 164 -12.31 -4.52 -16.47
CA LYS A 164 -11.56 -4.30 -17.71
C LYS A 164 -10.26 -3.59 -17.41
N ASN A 165 -9.21 -3.88 -18.18
CA ASN A 165 -7.99 -3.12 -18.08
C ASN A 165 -8.21 -1.70 -18.64
N LEU A 166 -8.05 -0.70 -17.77
CA LEU A 166 -8.26 0.72 -18.11
C LEU A 166 -6.98 1.39 -18.62
N LEU A 167 -5.83 0.69 -18.55
CA LEU A 167 -4.52 1.16 -19.02
C LEU A 167 -4.01 0.25 -20.15
#